data_AF-A0A5F5PQP3-F1
#
_entry.id   AF-A0A5F5PQP3-F1
#
_cell.length_a   1.000
_cell.length_b   1.000
_cell.length_c   1.000
_cell.angle_alpha   90.00
_cell.angle_beta   90.00
_cell.angle_gamma   90.00
#
_symmetry.space_group_name_H-M   'P 1'
#
loop_
_entity.id
_entity.type
_entity.pdbx_description
1 polymer ?
#
loop_
_entity_poly.entity_id
_entity_poly.type
_entity_poly.pdbx_seq_one_letter_code
_entity_poly.pdbx_strand_id
1 'polypeptide(L)'
;MSSVHDMSFPQPCVTMVHPCGLLTRREEPVPLKSISVTLSICEFVAGVSATLNYENEEKVPLEAFFVFPMDEDSAVYSFEAMVDGKKIMAELQDKMKAHTNYENAISQGHQAFLLEEDRCSRDVFCCNVGNLHPGSKVALTLKYVQELPLEADGALRYVLPAILNPRYSLSGWSEDSCLNMKTPVVPLEDLPYTLSVVATISSQHGIERIQSNCPLSPIEYHGDDKTSAQVSLADGHKFDRDVELLVYYSEVHTPSVAVEMGKPKTDSDCLMGDPSAMVSFYPNIPEAQPPITCGEFVFLMDCSGSMQGPMSKQDKSQLRIEAAKETLILLLKSLPIGCYFNIYGFGSSYEAFFPNSVKYNQHTMEEALRRVNLMQADLGGTEILRPLKTIYGASSIPGHPLQLFVFTDGEVIDSFSVIKEVRSNSLRHRYEENVISGC
;
A
#
# COMPACT_ATOMS: atom_id res chain seq x y z
N MET A 1 8.12 -7.33 -56.47
CA MET A 1 7.86 -8.48 -55.58
C MET A 1 8.70 -8.27 -54.33
N SER A 2 8.03 -7.74 -53.31
CA SER A 2 8.44 -7.42 -51.93
C SER A 2 9.11 -8.62 -51.24
N SER A 3 10.34 -8.52 -50.74
CA SER A 3 10.86 -7.80 -49.56
C SER A 3 10.28 -8.30 -48.22
N VAL A 4 11.19 -8.90 -47.46
CA VAL A 4 11.08 -9.49 -46.12
C VAL A 4 10.47 -8.47 -45.14
N HIS A 5 9.43 -8.86 -44.40
CA HIS A 5 8.93 -8.11 -43.26
C HIS A 5 9.60 -8.60 -41.97
N ASP A 6 10.33 -7.69 -41.33
CA ASP A 6 10.72 -7.72 -39.92
C ASP A 6 9.48 -8.00 -39.05
N MET A 7 9.51 -9.09 -38.28
CA MET A 7 8.64 -9.27 -37.13
C MET A 7 9.35 -8.67 -35.92
N SER A 8 9.08 -7.39 -35.66
CA SER A 8 9.45 -6.73 -34.41
C SER A 8 8.67 -7.38 -33.26
N PHE A 9 9.39 -8.10 -32.40
CA PHE A 9 8.89 -8.53 -31.11
C PHE A 9 8.51 -7.28 -30.28
N PRO A 10 7.37 -7.25 -29.58
CA PRO A 10 7.11 -6.19 -28.62
C PRO A 10 8.20 -6.23 -27.55
N GLN A 11 8.87 -5.11 -27.33
CA GLN A 11 9.85 -4.97 -26.24
C GLN A 11 9.15 -5.29 -24.91
N PRO A 12 9.81 -6.02 -23.99
CA PRO A 12 9.27 -6.23 -22.64
C PRO A 12 9.08 -4.87 -21.98
N CYS A 13 7.84 -4.54 -21.62
CA CYS A 13 7.53 -3.39 -20.80
C CYS A 13 8.10 -3.68 -19.41
N VAL A 14 9.23 -3.05 -19.09
CA VAL A 14 9.82 -3.09 -17.76
C VAL A 14 8.86 -2.30 -16.86
N THR A 15 8.01 -3.01 -16.10
CA THR A 15 7.11 -2.36 -15.14
C THR A 15 7.97 -1.89 -13.97
N MET A 16 8.36 -0.63 -14.02
CA MET A 16 9.15 0.03 -12.98
C MET A 16 8.32 0.11 -11.70
N VAL A 17 8.94 -0.19 -10.55
CA VAL A 17 8.46 0.34 -9.26
C VAL A 17 8.39 1.86 -9.46
N HIS A 18 7.17 2.41 -9.52
CA HIS A 18 7.01 3.82 -9.81
C HIS A 18 7.75 4.62 -8.72
N PRO A 19 8.73 5.47 -9.09
CA PRO A 19 9.33 6.37 -8.13
C PRO A 19 8.20 7.21 -7.51
N CYS A 20 8.24 7.36 -6.17
CA CYS A 20 7.24 8.09 -5.40
C CYS A 20 7.83 9.39 -4.86
N GLY A 21 6.99 10.36 -4.55
CA GLY A 21 7.37 11.71 -4.14
C GLY A 21 7.50 12.67 -5.32
N LEU A 22 8.28 13.74 -5.14
CA LEU A 22 8.49 14.75 -6.17
C LEU A 22 9.64 14.35 -7.10
N LEU A 23 9.36 14.22 -8.38
CA LEU A 23 10.24 13.68 -9.41
C LEU A 23 10.45 14.66 -10.54
N THR A 24 11.62 14.66 -11.15
CA THR A 24 11.85 15.40 -12.39
C THR A 24 11.22 14.68 -13.58
N ARG A 25 11.18 15.33 -14.76
CA ARG A 25 10.82 14.68 -16.03
C ARG A 25 11.68 13.46 -16.39
N ARG A 26 12.86 13.31 -15.80
CA ARG A 26 13.74 12.14 -15.96
C ARG A 26 13.55 11.09 -14.88
N GLU A 27 12.49 11.21 -14.07
CA GLU A 27 12.18 10.34 -12.92
C GLU A 27 13.25 10.38 -11.82
N GLU A 28 14.07 11.43 -11.80
CA GLU A 28 15.06 11.65 -10.74
C GLU A 28 14.37 12.33 -9.54
N PRO A 29 14.57 11.88 -8.29
CA PRO A 29 13.90 12.44 -7.12
C PRO A 29 14.42 13.84 -6.79
N VAL A 30 13.51 14.76 -6.50
CA VAL A 30 13.83 16.08 -5.93
C VAL A 30 14.07 15.91 -4.42
N PRO A 31 15.14 16.50 -3.84
CA PRO A 31 15.44 16.43 -2.42
C PRO A 31 14.26 16.76 -1.50
N LEU A 32 13.76 15.74 -0.80
CA LEU A 32 12.83 15.92 0.32
C LEU A 32 13.60 16.43 1.54
N LYS A 33 13.02 17.39 2.26
CA LYS A 33 13.61 18.07 3.43
C LYS A 33 12.88 17.82 4.73
N SER A 34 11.56 17.65 4.68
CA SER A 34 10.79 17.25 5.85
C SER A 34 9.39 16.80 5.48
N ILE A 35 8.81 16.00 6.37
CA ILE A 35 7.44 15.52 6.31
C ILE A 35 6.77 15.89 7.63
N SER A 36 5.61 16.51 7.52
CA SER A 36 4.76 16.83 8.67
C SER A 36 3.39 16.24 8.45
N VAL A 37 3.02 15.27 9.28
CA VAL A 37 1.72 14.61 9.26
C VAL A 37 0.93 15.02 10.48
N THR A 38 -0.26 15.56 10.25
CA THR A 38 -1.28 15.77 11.28
C THR A 38 -2.39 14.76 11.07
N LEU A 39 -2.62 13.94 12.09
CA LEU A 39 -3.63 12.90 12.11
C LEU A 39 -4.72 13.28 13.10
N SER A 40 -5.98 13.22 12.66
CA SER A 40 -7.16 13.40 13.50
C SER A 40 -7.98 12.13 13.45
N ILE A 41 -7.98 11.33 14.52
CA ILE A 41 -8.82 10.14 14.63
C ILE A 41 -10.07 10.54 15.42
N CYS A 42 -11.22 10.45 14.77
CA CYS A 42 -12.52 10.63 15.38
C CYS A 42 -13.29 9.31 15.26
N GLU A 43 -13.46 8.61 16.38
CA GLU A 43 -14.00 7.24 16.37
C GLU A 43 -13.24 6.32 15.40
N PHE A 44 -13.94 5.78 14.39
CA PHE A 44 -13.43 4.83 13.40
C PHE A 44 -12.92 5.51 12.13
N VAL A 45 -12.78 6.84 12.11
CA VAL A 45 -12.38 7.59 10.91
C VAL A 45 -11.12 8.40 11.20
N ALA A 46 -10.13 8.28 10.34
CA ALA A 46 -8.93 9.10 10.35
C ALA A 46 -9.00 10.17 9.26
N GLY A 47 -8.83 11.43 9.67
CA GLY A 47 -8.50 12.54 8.78
C GLY A 47 -7.00 12.79 8.83
N VAL A 48 -6.36 12.80 7.67
CA VAL A 48 -4.91 12.97 7.55
C VAL A 48 -4.59 14.23 6.75
N SER A 49 -3.62 14.99 7.22
CA SER A 49 -3.01 16.12 6.51
C SER A 49 -1.50 15.92 6.48
N ALA A 50 -0.97 15.50 5.33
CA ALA A 50 0.45 15.27 5.13
C ALA A 50 1.06 16.43 4.33
N THR A 51 2.11 17.05 4.86
CA THR A 51 2.86 18.12 4.18
C THR A 51 4.29 17.66 3.93
N LEU A 52 4.69 17.65 2.66
CA LEU A 52 6.01 17.25 2.21
C LEU A 52 6.74 18.49 1.68
N ASN A 53 7.90 18.78 2.26
CA ASN A 53 8.71 19.94 1.92
C ASN A 53 9.90 19.53 1.07
N TYR A 54 10.00 20.08 -0.14
CA TYR A 54 11.07 19.84 -1.10
C TYR A 54 11.86 21.11 -1.39
N GLU A 55 13.09 20.93 -1.85
CA GLU A 55 13.95 22.03 -2.30
C GLU A 55 14.67 21.65 -3.60
N ASN A 56 14.63 22.55 -4.59
CA ASN A 56 15.44 22.39 -5.79
C ASN A 56 16.88 22.85 -5.49
N GLU A 57 17.78 21.89 -5.21
CA GLU A 57 19.20 22.17 -4.97
C GLU A 57 20.02 22.29 -6.27
N GLU A 58 19.42 22.01 -7.43
CA GLU A 58 20.10 22.08 -8.71
C GLU A 58 20.31 23.52 -9.16
N LYS A 59 21.35 23.73 -9.98
CA LYS A 59 21.66 25.03 -10.57
C LYS A 59 20.79 25.37 -11.79
N VAL A 60 19.89 24.46 -12.17
CA VAL A 60 18.99 24.58 -13.32
C VAL A 60 17.54 24.43 -12.87
N PRO A 61 16.60 25.06 -13.58
CA PRO A 61 15.18 24.89 -13.27
C PRO A 61 14.72 23.45 -13.58
N LEU A 62 13.90 22.88 -12.69
CA LEU A 62 13.42 21.50 -12.75
C LEU A 62 11.91 21.45 -12.97
N GLU A 63 11.47 20.79 -14.03
CA GLU A 63 10.07 20.40 -14.17
C GLU A 63 9.78 19.19 -13.28
N ALA A 64 8.81 19.32 -12.36
CA ALA A 64 8.58 18.34 -11.31
C ALA A 64 7.13 17.78 -11.27
N PHE A 65 7.02 16.50 -10.94
CA PHE A 65 5.79 15.72 -10.82
C PHE A 65 5.73 15.06 -9.45
N PHE A 66 4.62 15.20 -8.74
CA PHE A 66 4.41 14.57 -7.45
C PHE A 66 3.60 13.29 -7.64
N VAL A 67 4.18 12.14 -7.28
CA VAL A 67 3.56 10.82 -7.35
C VAL A 67 3.34 10.29 -5.95
N PHE A 68 2.12 9.89 -5.60
CA PHE A 68 1.81 9.34 -4.29
C PHE A 68 0.82 8.18 -4.37
N PRO A 69 1.12 7.03 -3.72
CA PRO A 69 0.14 5.97 -3.56
C PRO A 69 -0.84 6.29 -2.43
N MET A 70 -2.06 5.79 -2.56
CA MET A 70 -3.17 5.91 -1.62
C MET A 70 -3.85 4.55 -1.48
N ASP A 71 -4.24 4.19 -0.26
CA ASP A 71 -5.03 2.99 -0.02
C ASP A 71 -6.40 3.08 -0.70
N GLU A 72 -6.92 1.95 -1.19
CA GLU A 72 -8.23 1.90 -1.88
C GLU A 72 -9.39 2.42 -1.01
N ASP A 73 -9.26 2.30 0.32
CA ASP A 73 -10.25 2.76 1.30
C ASP A 73 -10.05 4.22 1.73
N SER A 74 -9.14 4.94 1.07
CA SER A 74 -8.89 6.37 1.31
C SER A 74 -9.53 7.28 0.25
N ALA A 75 -10.01 8.44 0.69
CA ALA A 75 -10.54 9.48 -0.19
C ALA A 75 -9.76 10.80 -0.04
N VAL A 76 -9.05 11.19 -1.09
CA VAL A 76 -8.39 12.51 -1.19
C VAL A 76 -9.43 13.59 -1.43
N TYR A 77 -9.45 14.63 -0.58
CA TYR A 77 -10.40 15.73 -0.71
C TYR A 77 -9.73 17.10 -0.85
N SER A 78 -8.41 17.20 -0.63
CA SER A 78 -7.68 18.45 -0.80
C SER A 78 -6.22 18.19 -1.17
N PHE A 79 -5.75 18.94 -2.15
CA PHE A 79 -4.34 19.01 -2.50
C PHE A 79 -3.95 20.49 -2.67
N GLU A 80 -2.85 20.88 -2.03
CA GLU A 80 -2.33 22.24 -2.06
C GLU A 80 -0.82 22.20 -2.35
N ALA A 81 -0.35 23.06 -3.24
CA ALA A 81 1.08 23.24 -3.49
C ALA A 81 1.48 24.68 -3.20
N MET A 82 2.45 24.89 -2.33
CA MET A 82 3.03 26.19 -2.06
C MET A 82 4.42 26.25 -2.71
N VAL A 83 4.54 27.03 -3.79
CA VAL A 83 5.78 27.17 -4.57
C VAL A 83 6.21 28.65 -4.52
N ASP A 84 7.37 28.94 -3.96
CA ASP A 84 7.93 30.31 -3.87
C ASP A 84 6.92 31.37 -3.35
N GLY A 85 6.14 31.00 -2.34
CA GLY A 85 5.13 31.86 -1.72
C GLY A 85 3.81 31.98 -2.47
N LYS A 86 3.66 31.32 -3.63
CA LYS A 86 2.37 31.19 -4.33
C LYS A 86 1.67 29.93 -3.89
N LYS A 87 0.43 30.06 -3.43
CA LYS A 87 -0.44 28.93 -3.08
C LYS A 87 -1.26 28.51 -4.30
N ILE A 88 -1.07 27.27 -4.74
CA ILE A 88 -1.85 26.60 -5.77
C ILE A 88 -2.81 25.66 -5.06
N MET A 89 -4.10 25.83 -5.31
CA MET A 89 -5.16 24.99 -4.75
C MET A 89 -5.72 24.12 -5.87
N ALA A 90 -5.75 22.80 -5.67
CA ALA A 90 -6.45 21.93 -6.61
C ALA A 90 -7.96 22.14 -6.50
N GLU A 91 -8.61 22.34 -7.64
CA GLU A 91 -10.07 22.37 -7.74
C GLU A 91 -10.56 21.01 -8.21
N LEU A 92 -11.46 20.40 -7.44
CA LEU A 92 -12.03 19.11 -7.79
C LEU A 92 -13.03 19.31 -8.94
N GLN A 93 -12.76 18.66 -10.08
CA GLN A 93 -13.61 18.73 -11.27
C GLN A 93 -13.89 17.33 -11.80
N ASP A 94 -14.98 17.19 -12.58
CA ASP A 94 -15.24 15.97 -13.34
C ASP A 94 -14.05 15.63 -14.25
N LYS A 95 -13.66 14.35 -14.32
CA LYS A 95 -12.44 13.88 -15.00
C LYS A 95 -12.32 14.38 -16.45
N MET A 96 -13.41 14.36 -17.22
CA MET A 96 -13.41 14.80 -18.62
C MET A 96 -13.30 16.32 -18.74
N LYS A 97 -13.94 17.05 -17.83
CA LYS A 97 -13.86 18.52 -17.76
C LYS A 97 -12.45 18.97 -17.36
N ALA A 98 -11.86 18.34 -16.35
CA ALA A 98 -10.50 18.63 -15.88
C ALA A 98 -9.46 18.49 -17.01
N HIS A 99 -9.53 17.39 -17.76
CA HIS A 99 -8.67 17.16 -18.94
C HIS A 99 -8.84 18.23 -20.01
N THR A 100 -10.08 18.53 -20.39
CA THR A 100 -10.37 19.52 -21.43
C THR A 100 -9.87 20.90 -21.02
N ASN A 101 -10.08 21.29 -19.75
CA ASN A 101 -9.62 22.56 -19.21
C ASN A 101 -8.09 22.64 -19.18
N TYR A 102 -7.41 21.56 -18.79
CA TYR A 102 -5.96 21.46 -18.79
C TYR A 102 -5.39 21.62 -20.21
N GLU A 103 -5.88 20.85 -21.19
CA GLU A 103 -5.41 20.94 -22.58
C GLU A 103 -5.62 22.33 -23.18
N ASN A 104 -6.78 22.94 -22.93
CA ASN A 104 -7.09 24.30 -23.36
C ASN A 104 -6.13 25.33 -22.74
N ALA A 105 -5.85 25.23 -21.43
CA ALA A 105 -4.96 26.15 -20.74
C ALA A 105 -3.52 26.06 -21.29
N ILE A 106 -3.02 24.83 -21.51
CA ILE A 106 -1.70 24.61 -22.14
C ILE A 106 -1.67 25.16 -23.57
N SER A 107 -2.71 24.93 -24.38
CA SER A 107 -2.79 25.44 -25.76
C SER A 107 -2.75 26.97 -25.85
N GLN A 108 -3.23 27.64 -24.80
CA GLN A 108 -3.24 29.10 -24.68
C GLN A 108 -1.96 29.66 -24.04
N GLY A 109 -0.99 28.80 -23.70
CA GLY A 109 0.27 29.19 -23.09
C GLY A 109 0.19 29.49 -21.59
N HIS A 110 -0.90 29.10 -20.91
CA HIS A 110 -1.01 29.22 -19.46
C HIS A 110 -0.28 28.07 -18.76
N GLN A 111 0.20 28.33 -17.55
CA GLN A 111 0.69 27.29 -16.65
C GLN A 111 -0.51 26.60 -16.00
N ALA A 112 -0.69 25.31 -16.28
CA ALA A 112 -1.78 24.49 -15.76
C ALA A 112 -1.24 23.23 -15.08
N PHE A 113 -1.97 22.75 -14.09
CA PHE A 113 -1.62 21.57 -13.31
C PHE A 113 -2.81 20.61 -13.31
N LEU A 114 -2.52 19.33 -13.51
CA LEU A 114 -3.52 18.27 -13.47
C LEU A 114 -3.07 17.25 -12.43
N LEU A 115 -4.00 16.90 -11.53
CA LEU A 115 -3.90 15.78 -10.61
C LEU A 115 -4.80 14.67 -11.17
N GLU A 116 -4.24 13.51 -11.48
CA GLU A 116 -5.02 12.35 -11.92
C GLU A 116 -4.52 11.04 -11.31
N GLU A 117 -5.46 10.09 -11.19
CA GLU A 117 -5.21 8.68 -10.94
C GLU A 117 -4.46 8.07 -12.14
N ASP A 118 -3.43 7.28 -11.88
CA ASP A 118 -2.68 6.60 -12.92
C ASP A 118 -3.57 5.64 -13.73
N ARG A 119 -3.27 5.48 -15.01
CA ARG A 119 -4.09 4.68 -15.93
C ARG A 119 -3.92 3.17 -15.74
N CYS A 120 -2.81 2.75 -15.15
CA CYS A 120 -2.42 1.36 -14.93
C CYS A 120 -2.57 0.92 -13.46
N SER A 121 -2.56 1.85 -12.50
CA SER A 121 -2.70 1.60 -11.06
C SER A 121 -3.67 2.60 -10.41
N ARG A 122 -4.79 2.11 -9.85
CA ARG A 122 -5.86 2.96 -9.28
C ARG A 122 -5.50 3.62 -7.95
N ASP A 123 -4.48 3.08 -7.32
CA ASP A 123 -3.92 3.48 -6.04
C ASP A 123 -2.87 4.58 -6.18
N VAL A 124 -2.41 4.94 -7.39
CA VAL A 124 -1.35 5.94 -7.60
C VAL A 124 -1.92 7.24 -8.16
N PHE A 125 -1.61 8.36 -7.54
CA PHE A 125 -1.96 9.70 -8.00
C PHE A 125 -0.73 10.45 -8.46
N CYS A 126 -0.84 11.19 -9.57
CA CYS A 126 0.22 12.02 -10.13
C CYS A 126 -0.23 13.47 -10.30
N CYS A 127 0.58 14.42 -9.85
CA CYS A 127 0.34 15.86 -10.00
C CYS A 127 1.54 16.56 -10.64
N ASN A 128 1.33 17.32 -11.70
CA ASN A 128 2.37 18.23 -12.20
C ASN A 128 2.49 19.43 -11.23
N VAL A 129 3.69 19.69 -10.69
CA VAL A 129 3.99 20.82 -9.80
C VAL A 129 4.64 21.99 -10.55
N GLY A 130 5.06 21.75 -11.79
CA GLY A 130 5.60 22.76 -12.72
C GLY A 130 7.10 22.94 -12.61
N ASN A 131 7.56 24.08 -13.10
CA ASN A 131 8.99 24.40 -13.18
C ASN A 131 9.48 25.08 -11.89
N LEU A 132 10.35 24.39 -11.15
CA LEU A 132 10.97 24.84 -9.91
C LEU A 132 12.29 25.51 -10.23
N HIS A 133 12.47 26.78 -9.85
CA HIS A 133 13.74 27.48 -10.07
C HIS A 133 14.82 26.96 -9.11
N PRO A 134 16.11 27.17 -9.43
CA PRO A 134 17.20 26.90 -8.50
C PRO A 134 16.98 27.56 -7.13
N GLY A 135 17.02 26.77 -6.06
CA GLY A 135 16.77 27.20 -4.68
C GLY A 135 15.30 27.39 -4.31
N SER A 136 14.36 27.11 -5.21
CA SER A 136 12.93 27.18 -4.91
C SER A 136 12.55 26.13 -3.87
N LYS A 137 11.68 26.53 -2.94
CA LYS A 137 11.12 25.66 -1.91
C LYS A 137 9.66 25.37 -2.22
N VAL A 138 9.30 24.11 -2.06
CA VAL A 138 7.95 23.60 -2.35
C VAL A 138 7.41 22.91 -1.12
N ALA A 139 6.21 23.28 -0.70
CA ALA A 139 5.44 22.51 0.28
C ALA A 139 4.21 21.93 -0.40
N LEU A 140 4.09 20.61 -0.43
CA LEU A 140 2.94 19.90 -0.97
C LEU A 140 2.11 19.37 0.19
N THR A 141 0.86 19.81 0.31
CA THR A 141 -0.07 19.38 1.35
C THR A 141 -1.17 18.52 0.73
N LEU A 142 -1.22 17.26 1.12
CA LEU A 142 -2.26 16.31 0.77
C LEU A 142 -3.18 16.09 1.97
N LYS A 143 -4.50 16.14 1.77
CA LYS A 143 -5.48 15.75 2.78
C LYS A 143 -6.43 14.69 2.29
N TYR A 144 -6.61 13.67 3.11
CA TYR A 144 -7.47 12.54 2.84
C TYR A 144 -8.16 12.05 4.10
N VAL A 145 -9.19 11.24 3.91
CA VAL A 145 -9.89 10.53 4.98
C VAL A 145 -9.86 9.03 4.71
N GLN A 146 -9.85 8.22 5.76
CA GLN A 146 -9.95 6.76 5.67
C GLN A 146 -10.73 6.19 6.86
N GLU A 147 -11.45 5.09 6.64
CA GLU A 147 -12.03 4.29 7.72
C GLU A 147 -10.94 3.42 8.34
N LEU A 148 -10.99 3.23 9.66
CA LEU A 148 -10.02 2.44 10.42
C LEU A 148 -10.59 1.05 10.71
N PRO A 149 -9.88 -0.03 10.33
CA PRO A 149 -10.30 -1.38 10.67
C PRO A 149 -10.19 -1.63 12.19
N LEU A 150 -11.14 -2.42 12.70
CA LEU A 150 -11.11 -2.94 14.07
C LEU A 150 -10.48 -4.33 14.07
N GLU A 151 -9.36 -4.47 14.76
CA GLU A 151 -8.64 -5.72 14.93
C GLU A 151 -9.36 -6.68 15.87
N ALA A 152 -9.03 -7.98 15.78
CA ALA A 152 -9.66 -9.03 16.59
C ALA A 152 -9.46 -8.87 18.10
N ASP A 153 -8.40 -8.15 18.52
CA ASP A 153 -8.13 -7.83 19.93
C ASP A 153 -8.80 -6.52 20.39
N GLY A 154 -9.60 -5.89 19.52
CA GLY A 154 -10.33 -4.65 19.79
C GLY A 154 -9.53 -3.36 19.49
N ALA A 155 -8.36 -3.45 18.85
CA ALA A 155 -7.59 -2.27 18.45
C ALA A 155 -8.16 -1.61 17.19
N LEU A 156 -8.28 -0.28 17.18
CA LEU A 156 -8.38 0.46 15.93
C LEU A 156 -6.98 0.72 15.37
N ARG A 157 -6.75 0.28 14.13
CA ARG A 157 -5.43 0.32 13.51
C ARG A 157 -5.36 1.42 12.46
N TYR A 158 -4.40 2.33 12.64
CA TYR A 158 -3.98 3.29 11.63
C TYR A 158 -2.54 2.98 11.19
N VAL A 159 -2.29 2.99 9.88
CA VAL A 159 -0.95 2.83 9.31
C VAL A 159 -0.64 4.04 8.45
N LEU A 160 0.48 4.70 8.73
CA LEU A 160 1.09 5.67 7.83
C LEU A 160 2.18 4.94 7.02
N PRO A 161 1.96 4.68 5.73
CA PRO A 161 2.93 3.95 4.92
C PRO A 161 4.21 4.76 4.73
N ALA A 162 5.35 4.09 4.85
CA ALA A 162 6.67 4.64 4.57
C ALA A 162 6.87 4.97 3.09
N ILE A 163 5.95 4.53 2.21
CA ILE A 163 5.97 4.77 0.76
C ILE A 163 5.63 6.24 0.41
N LEU A 164 5.10 7.04 1.35
CA LEU A 164 5.00 8.50 1.18
C LEU A 164 6.38 9.18 1.06
N ASN A 165 7.47 8.43 1.21
CA ASN A 165 8.84 8.92 1.09
C ASN A 165 9.43 8.56 -0.29
N PRO A 166 10.14 9.51 -0.96
CA PRO A 166 11.06 9.13 -2.03
C PRO A 166 12.06 8.13 -1.44
N ARG A 167 12.06 6.90 -1.94
CA ARG A 167 12.93 5.84 -1.40
C ARG A 167 14.39 6.18 -1.76
N TYR A 168 15.11 6.85 -0.87
CA TYR A 168 16.57 7.04 -0.98
C TYR A 168 17.26 5.70 -0.68
N SER A 169 18.22 5.30 -1.52
CA SER A 169 19.05 4.12 -1.26
C SER A 169 20.17 4.46 -0.26
N LEU A 170 20.63 3.49 0.53
CA LEU A 170 21.61 3.74 1.60
C LEU A 170 23.06 3.62 1.09
N SER A 171 23.99 4.45 1.61
CA SER A 171 25.41 4.38 1.22
C SER A 171 26.14 3.24 1.90
N GLY A 172 26.09 2.12 1.19
CA GLY A 172 26.88 0.91 1.36
C GLY A 172 26.56 -0.13 0.29
N TRP A 173 25.77 0.25 -0.72
CA TRP A 173 25.16 -0.64 -1.69
C TRP A 173 25.96 -0.58 -3.00
N SER A 174 26.54 -1.70 -3.40
CA SER A 174 27.38 -1.86 -4.60
C SER A 174 26.62 -1.58 -5.90
N GLU A 175 27.30 -0.94 -6.85
CA GLU A 175 26.84 -0.34 -8.14
C GLU A 175 26.09 -1.24 -9.15
N ASP A 176 25.76 -2.49 -8.85
CA ASP A 176 25.14 -3.40 -9.83
C ASP A 176 23.66 -3.65 -9.51
N SER A 177 22.80 -2.69 -9.88
CA SER A 177 21.35 -2.85 -9.95
C SER A 177 20.92 -2.84 -11.42
N CYS A 178 20.13 -3.82 -11.87
CA CYS A 178 19.59 -3.87 -13.24
C CYS A 178 18.46 -2.86 -13.50
N LEU A 179 18.31 -1.87 -12.61
CA LEU A 179 17.38 -0.74 -12.74
C LEU A 179 18.23 0.53 -12.88
N ASN A 180 18.16 1.18 -14.04
CA ASN A 180 18.87 2.44 -14.34
C ASN A 180 18.28 3.65 -13.56
N MET A 181 18.14 3.56 -12.24
CA MET A 181 17.77 4.68 -11.38
C MET A 181 18.99 5.17 -10.61
N LYS A 182 19.35 6.44 -10.82
CA LYS A 182 20.30 7.18 -9.97
C LYS A 182 19.58 7.67 -8.71
N THR A 183 19.19 6.75 -7.84
CA THR A 183 18.67 7.14 -6.52
C THR A 183 19.84 7.68 -5.69
N PRO A 184 19.76 8.89 -5.09
CA PRO A 184 20.83 9.41 -4.26
C PRO A 184 21.06 8.48 -3.08
N VAL A 185 22.34 8.23 -2.80
CA VAL A 185 22.75 7.22 -1.85
C VAL A 185 23.12 7.91 -0.52
N VAL A 186 22.34 7.74 0.55
CA VAL A 186 22.51 8.52 1.81
C VAL A 186 22.70 7.59 3.03
N PRO A 187 23.66 7.83 3.93
CA PRO A 187 23.77 7.10 5.19
C PRO A 187 22.50 7.23 6.06
N LEU A 188 22.18 6.20 6.87
CA LEU A 188 21.01 6.22 7.78
C LEU A 188 21.10 7.37 8.83
N GLU A 189 22.31 7.80 9.16
CA GLU A 189 22.60 8.91 10.07
C GLU A 189 22.51 10.29 9.40
N ASP A 190 22.38 10.32 8.06
CA ASP A 190 22.42 11.53 7.22
C ASP A 190 21.16 11.69 6.36
N LEU A 191 20.07 10.95 6.64
CA LEU A 191 18.81 11.10 5.89
C LEU A 191 18.44 12.59 5.83
N PRO A 192 18.27 13.18 4.63
CA PRO A 192 18.24 14.63 4.47
C PRO A 192 16.91 15.24 4.87
N TYR A 193 16.03 14.46 5.52
CA TYR A 193 14.70 14.86 5.91
C TYR A 193 14.26 14.29 7.25
N THR A 194 13.39 15.06 7.90
CA THR A 194 12.77 14.70 9.18
C THR A 194 11.31 14.30 8.99
N LEU A 195 10.79 13.48 9.90
CA LEU A 195 9.36 13.15 9.99
C LEU A 195 8.83 13.58 11.34
N SER A 196 7.77 14.38 11.31
CA SER A 196 6.97 14.71 12.48
C SER A 196 5.56 14.18 12.26
N VAL A 197 5.05 13.36 13.18
CA VAL A 197 3.66 12.92 13.20
C VAL A 197 3.04 13.39 14.51
N VAL A 198 1.91 14.08 14.41
CA VAL A 198 1.09 14.46 15.57
C VAL A 198 -0.30 13.90 15.35
N ALA A 199 -0.76 13.09 16.29
CA ALA A 199 -2.08 12.50 16.29
C ALA A 199 -2.93 13.09 17.42
N THR A 200 -4.13 13.55 17.06
CA THR A 200 -5.19 13.90 17.98
C THR A 200 -6.29 12.86 17.85
N ILE A 201 -6.62 12.20 18.95
CA ILE A 201 -7.66 11.18 19.03
C ILE A 201 -8.82 11.73 19.84
N SER A 202 -10.04 11.51 19.35
CA SER A 202 -11.28 11.77 20.08
C SER A 202 -12.26 10.59 19.91
N SER A 203 -12.96 10.26 20.99
CA SER A 203 -14.02 9.25 21.00
C SER A 203 -15.09 9.57 22.05
N GLN A 204 -16.30 9.07 21.83
CA GLN A 204 -17.41 8.99 22.79
C GLN A 204 -17.11 8.01 23.92
N HIS A 205 -16.15 7.11 23.71
CA HIS A 205 -15.67 6.15 24.70
C HIS A 205 -14.32 6.59 25.27
N GLY A 206 -14.04 6.18 26.51
CA GLY A 206 -12.73 6.43 27.12
C GLY A 206 -11.61 5.73 26.35
N ILE A 207 -10.50 6.42 26.14
CA ILE A 207 -9.30 5.86 25.51
C ILE A 207 -8.48 5.13 26.59
N GLU A 208 -8.39 3.81 26.49
CA GLU A 208 -7.68 2.97 27.47
C GLU A 208 -6.18 3.07 27.31
N ARG A 209 -5.73 2.94 26.06
CA ARG A 209 -4.32 2.93 25.69
C ARG A 209 -4.13 3.23 24.21
N ILE A 210 -2.96 3.77 23.91
CA ILE A 210 -2.45 3.98 22.56
C ILE A 210 -1.09 3.29 22.48
N GLN A 211 -0.90 2.46 21.45
CA GLN A 211 0.35 1.77 21.17
C GLN A 211 0.85 2.13 19.78
N SER A 212 2.15 1.96 19.57
CA SER A 212 2.78 2.11 18.27
C SER A 212 3.94 1.13 18.13
N ASN A 213 4.21 0.72 16.90
CA ASN A 213 5.44 0.03 16.54
C ASN A 213 6.67 0.95 16.56
N CYS A 214 6.47 2.27 16.69
CA CYS A 214 7.50 3.29 16.77
C CYS A 214 7.49 3.99 18.15
N PRO A 215 8.64 4.54 18.61
CA PRO A 215 8.68 5.31 19.85
C PRO A 215 7.78 6.54 19.80
N LEU A 216 6.96 6.74 20.82
CA LEU A 216 6.06 7.89 20.96
C LEU A 216 6.56 8.84 22.06
N SER A 217 6.22 10.12 21.94
CA SER A 217 6.26 11.06 23.05
C SER A 217 5.29 10.61 24.16
N PRO A 218 5.41 11.14 25.40
CA PRO A 218 4.38 10.93 26.41
C PRO A 218 2.99 11.28 25.86
N ILE A 219 2.03 10.38 26.07
CA ILE A 219 0.65 10.56 25.62
C ILE A 219 -0.07 11.49 26.60
N GLU A 220 -0.67 12.54 26.07
CA GLU A 220 -1.46 13.50 26.84
C GLU A 220 -2.94 13.15 26.72
N TYR A 221 -3.54 12.64 27.80
CA TYR A 221 -4.99 12.43 27.86
C TYR A 221 -5.69 13.68 28.38
N HIS A 222 -6.82 14.02 27.77
CA HIS A 222 -7.65 15.16 28.15
C HIS A 222 -9.02 14.69 28.67
N GLY A 223 -9.52 15.38 29.70
CA GLY A 223 -10.76 15.04 30.39
C GLY A 223 -10.57 13.93 31.43
N ASP A 224 -11.43 13.91 32.47
CA ASP A 224 -11.43 12.86 33.50
C ASP A 224 -11.83 11.49 32.91
N ASP A 225 -12.62 11.52 31.84
CA ASP A 225 -13.10 10.36 31.09
C ASP A 225 -12.13 9.86 30.01
N LYS A 226 -11.03 10.60 29.77
CA LYS A 226 -10.02 10.31 28.75
C LYS A 226 -10.61 10.12 27.34
N THR A 227 -11.64 10.91 27.01
CA THR A 227 -12.30 10.89 25.69
C THR A 227 -11.47 11.52 24.58
N SER A 228 -10.40 12.24 24.92
CA SER A 228 -9.44 12.76 23.95
C SER A 228 -8.01 12.52 24.38
N ALA A 229 -7.13 12.31 23.41
CA ALA A 229 -5.70 12.18 23.64
C ALA A 229 -4.91 12.86 22.52
N GLN A 230 -3.73 13.37 22.85
CA GLN A 230 -2.73 13.82 21.89
C GLN A 230 -1.44 13.00 22.07
N VAL A 231 -0.88 12.56 20.94
CA VAL A 231 0.39 11.84 20.92
C VAL A 231 1.20 12.25 19.70
N SER A 232 2.52 12.30 19.86
CA SER A 232 3.43 12.57 18.75
C SER A 232 4.42 11.42 18.60
N LEU A 233 4.88 11.20 17.38
CA LEU A 233 6.03 10.34 17.13
C LEU A 233 7.27 10.97 17.79
N ALA A 234 8.05 10.18 18.51
CA ALA A 234 9.29 10.68 19.10
C ALA A 234 10.34 10.98 18.02
N ASP A 235 11.26 11.89 18.33
CA ASP A 235 12.35 12.26 17.43
C ASP A 235 13.24 11.04 17.07
N GLY A 236 13.75 11.02 15.85
CA GLY A 236 14.73 10.03 15.40
C GLY A 236 14.14 8.77 14.76
N HIS A 237 12.91 8.83 14.24
CA HIS A 237 12.38 7.76 13.39
C HIS A 237 13.29 7.53 12.16
N LYS A 238 13.63 6.25 11.91
CA LYS A 238 14.66 5.84 10.94
C LYS A 238 14.13 5.52 9.54
N PHE A 239 12.82 5.68 9.32
CA PHE A 239 12.16 5.40 8.04
C PHE A 239 12.38 3.98 7.54
N ASP A 240 12.62 3.05 8.46
CA ASP A 240 12.89 1.65 8.19
C ASP A 240 11.61 0.80 8.18
N ARG A 241 10.47 1.39 8.52
CA ARG A 241 9.16 0.74 8.65
C ARG A 241 8.02 1.76 8.55
N ASP A 242 6.80 1.26 8.36
CA ASP A 242 5.58 2.06 8.45
C ASP A 242 5.32 2.51 9.90
N VAL A 243 4.67 3.65 10.10
CA VAL A 243 4.26 4.10 11.44
C VAL A 243 2.86 3.57 11.71
N GLU A 244 2.75 2.63 12.65
CA GLU A 244 1.47 2.04 13.06
C GLU A 244 1.03 2.64 14.40
N LEU A 245 -0.25 2.99 14.50
CA LEU A 245 -0.92 3.39 15.73
C LEU A 245 -2.09 2.45 16.01
N LEU A 246 -2.10 1.86 17.22
CA LEU A 246 -3.16 1.02 17.72
C LEU A 246 -3.87 1.73 18.88
N VAL A 247 -5.15 2.04 18.70
CA VAL A 247 -5.97 2.77 19.67
C VAL A 247 -7.01 1.83 20.27
N TYR A 248 -7.09 1.78 21.60
CA TYR A 248 -8.04 0.91 22.30
C TYR A 248 -9.03 1.76 23.08
N TYR A 249 -10.33 1.57 22.79
CA TYR A 249 -11.42 2.21 23.51
C TYR A 249 -12.04 1.26 24.53
N SER A 250 -12.50 1.78 25.67
CA SER A 250 -13.05 0.95 26.76
C SER A 250 -14.30 0.16 26.39
N GLU A 251 -15.09 0.66 25.45
CA GLU A 251 -16.37 0.06 25.07
C GLU A 251 -16.52 0.02 23.54
N VAL A 252 -15.46 -0.34 22.81
CA VAL A 252 -15.42 -0.32 21.33
C VAL A 252 -16.54 -1.14 20.66
N HIS A 253 -17.08 -2.14 21.35
CA HIS A 253 -18.16 -3.00 20.85
C HIS A 253 -19.57 -2.47 21.15
N THR A 254 -19.69 -1.40 21.94
CA THR A 254 -20.97 -0.75 22.20
C THR A 254 -21.39 0.05 20.97
N PRO A 255 -22.62 -0.11 20.46
CA PRO A 255 -23.08 0.66 19.30
C PRO A 255 -23.02 2.16 19.60
N SER A 256 -22.44 2.92 18.68
CA SER A 256 -22.32 4.37 18.82
C SER A 256 -22.88 5.11 17.60
N VAL A 257 -23.28 6.36 17.82
CA VAL A 257 -23.82 7.22 16.77
C VAL A 257 -23.12 8.57 16.84
N ALA A 258 -22.50 8.98 15.75
CA ALA A 258 -21.98 10.33 15.57
C ALA A 258 -22.94 11.12 14.66
N VAL A 259 -23.24 12.36 15.02
CA VAL A 259 -24.09 13.26 14.23
C VAL A 259 -23.33 14.55 13.98
N GLU A 260 -23.07 14.84 12.70
CA GLU A 260 -22.50 16.10 12.27
C GLU A 260 -23.62 16.97 11.67
N MET A 261 -23.78 18.17 12.22
CA MET A 261 -24.78 19.11 11.73
C MET A 261 -24.23 19.83 10.49
N GLY A 262 -25.05 19.90 9.45
CA GLY A 262 -24.68 20.60 8.22
C GLY A 262 -24.30 22.07 8.47
N LYS A 263 -23.39 22.58 7.66
CA LYS A 263 -22.98 23.99 7.67
C LYS A 263 -24.18 24.90 7.37
N PRO A 264 -24.27 26.07 8.01
CA PRO A 264 -25.29 27.05 7.68
C PRO A 264 -25.30 27.35 6.17
N LYS A 265 -26.45 27.21 5.51
CA LYS A 265 -26.60 27.35 4.05
C LYS A 265 -26.09 28.71 3.59
N THR A 266 -24.94 28.71 2.91
CA THR A 266 -24.38 29.87 2.21
C THR A 266 -24.61 29.78 0.70
N ASP A 267 -24.76 28.57 0.15
CA ASP A 267 -25.15 28.32 -1.24
C ASP A 267 -26.19 27.17 -1.33
N SER A 268 -27.09 27.26 -2.31
CA SER A 268 -28.31 26.45 -2.41
C SER A 268 -28.11 24.99 -2.87
N ASP A 269 -26.88 24.53 -3.08
CA ASP A 269 -26.60 23.22 -3.70
C ASP A 269 -25.42 22.47 -3.06
N CYS A 270 -25.21 22.66 -1.76
CA CYS A 270 -24.11 22.04 -1.02
C CYS A 270 -24.60 20.89 -0.13
N LEU A 271 -24.13 19.66 -0.41
CA LEU A 271 -24.37 18.45 0.39
C LEU A 271 -23.97 18.63 1.87
N MET A 272 -23.03 19.55 2.13
CA MET A 272 -22.57 19.92 3.47
C MET A 272 -23.61 20.69 4.29
N GLY A 273 -24.76 21.06 3.72
CA GLY A 273 -25.82 21.79 4.42
C GLY A 273 -26.81 20.91 5.18
N ASP A 274 -26.84 19.61 4.87
CA ASP A 274 -27.75 18.66 5.51
C ASP A 274 -27.05 17.93 6.67
N PRO A 275 -27.77 17.62 7.77
CA PRO A 275 -27.20 16.85 8.87
C PRO A 275 -26.87 15.43 8.40
N SER A 276 -25.73 14.91 8.85
CA SER A 276 -25.25 13.56 8.54
C SER A 276 -25.08 12.77 9.83
N ALA A 277 -25.38 11.47 9.78
CA ALA A 277 -25.19 10.57 10.91
C ALA A 277 -24.40 9.32 10.49
N MET A 278 -23.44 8.92 11.31
CA MET A 278 -22.69 7.67 11.18
C MET A 278 -23.04 6.77 12.36
N VAL A 279 -23.43 5.54 12.07
CA VAL A 279 -23.75 4.51 13.08
C VAL A 279 -22.67 3.43 13.02
N SER A 280 -21.97 3.24 14.13
CA SER A 280 -20.91 2.22 14.25
C SER A 280 -21.44 1.04 15.05
N PHE A 281 -21.34 -0.17 14.47
CA PHE A 281 -21.84 -1.39 15.08
C PHE A 281 -20.84 -2.54 14.92
N TYR A 282 -20.01 -2.75 15.94
CA TYR A 282 -18.95 -3.76 15.97
C TYR A 282 -19.16 -4.76 17.11
N PRO A 283 -20.17 -5.64 17.06
CA PRO A 283 -20.48 -6.53 18.17
C PRO A 283 -19.36 -7.56 18.39
N ASN A 284 -18.99 -7.77 19.65
CA ASN A 284 -18.18 -8.93 20.02
C ASN A 284 -19.09 -10.17 20.06
N ILE A 285 -19.03 -10.98 19.00
CA ILE A 285 -19.78 -12.23 18.88
C ILE A 285 -18.84 -13.37 19.28
N PRO A 286 -19.06 -14.04 20.42
CA PRO A 286 -18.24 -15.19 20.81
C PRO A 286 -18.33 -16.28 19.74
N GLU A 287 -17.19 -16.79 19.29
CA GLU A 287 -17.18 -17.91 18.35
C GLU A 287 -17.89 -19.12 18.98
N ALA A 288 -18.97 -19.58 18.36
CA ALA A 288 -19.82 -20.64 18.92
C ALA A 288 -19.15 -22.03 18.95
N GLN A 289 -18.04 -22.20 18.23
CA GLN A 289 -17.17 -23.36 18.15
C GLN A 289 -15.94 -22.97 17.30
N PRO A 290 -14.73 -23.54 17.53
CA PRO A 290 -13.63 -23.33 16.60
C PRO A 290 -14.12 -23.74 15.20
N PRO A 291 -13.90 -22.92 14.16
CA PRO A 291 -14.36 -23.24 12.81
C PRO A 291 -13.87 -24.63 12.47
N ILE A 292 -14.75 -25.46 11.88
CA ILE A 292 -14.37 -26.78 11.38
C ILE A 292 -13.15 -26.55 10.48
N THR A 293 -11.97 -26.98 10.92
CA THR A 293 -10.67 -26.71 10.30
C THR A 293 -10.44 -27.59 9.06
N CYS A 294 -11.51 -27.91 8.35
CA CYS A 294 -11.50 -28.60 7.07
C CYS A 294 -11.53 -27.53 5.99
N GLY A 295 -10.36 -27.06 5.55
CA GLY A 295 -10.21 -26.12 4.43
C GLY A 295 -9.45 -26.75 3.26
N GLU A 296 -9.50 -26.11 2.11
CA GLU A 296 -8.59 -26.36 0.99
C GLU A 296 -7.59 -25.20 0.93
N PHE A 297 -6.32 -25.44 1.24
CA PHE A 297 -5.28 -24.42 1.33
C PHE A 297 -4.37 -24.48 0.10
N VAL A 298 -4.45 -23.48 -0.77
CA VAL A 298 -3.61 -23.41 -1.98
C VAL A 298 -2.58 -22.29 -1.81
N PHE A 299 -1.31 -22.63 -1.99
CA PHE A 299 -0.19 -21.67 -1.92
C PHE A 299 0.31 -21.39 -3.34
N LEU A 300 0.36 -20.13 -3.74
CA LEU A 300 0.82 -19.67 -5.04
C LEU A 300 2.12 -18.88 -4.85
N MET A 301 3.23 -19.53 -5.19
CA MET A 301 4.60 -19.09 -4.96
C MET A 301 5.20 -18.45 -6.21
N ASP A 302 5.58 -17.19 -6.11
CA ASP A 302 6.31 -16.49 -7.16
C ASP A 302 7.73 -17.06 -7.27
N CYS A 303 8.07 -17.52 -8.46
CA CYS A 303 9.36 -18.07 -8.86
C CYS A 303 9.94 -17.28 -10.05
N SER A 304 9.50 -16.03 -10.23
CA SER A 304 10.02 -15.11 -11.24
C SER A 304 11.46 -14.68 -10.92
N GLY A 305 12.15 -14.10 -11.91
CA GLY A 305 13.55 -13.69 -11.75
C GLY A 305 13.79 -12.66 -10.64
N SER A 306 12.78 -11.84 -10.29
CA SER A 306 12.88 -10.83 -9.23
C SER A 306 13.06 -11.48 -7.84
N MET A 307 12.52 -12.70 -7.66
CA MET A 307 12.65 -13.51 -6.44
C MET A 307 14.07 -14.07 -6.22
N GLN A 308 14.98 -13.98 -7.21
CA GLN A 308 16.42 -14.23 -7.03
C GLN A 308 17.13 -13.10 -6.29
N GLY A 309 16.48 -11.95 -6.10
CA GLY A 309 17.03 -10.83 -5.35
C GLY A 309 17.21 -11.14 -3.85
N PRO A 310 18.15 -10.47 -3.17
CA PRO A 310 18.26 -10.55 -1.72
C PRO A 310 17.04 -9.91 -1.04
N MET A 311 16.67 -10.42 0.14
CA MET A 311 15.57 -9.88 0.96
C MET A 311 15.83 -8.42 1.38
N SER A 312 17.06 -8.14 1.78
CA SER A 312 17.53 -6.80 2.09
C SER A 312 18.84 -6.54 1.36
N LYS A 313 19.05 -5.30 0.90
CA LYS A 313 20.33 -4.94 0.26
C LYS A 313 21.50 -4.90 1.26
N GLN A 314 21.22 -4.89 2.57
CA GLN A 314 22.20 -4.93 3.66
C GLN A 314 22.57 -6.37 4.05
N ASP A 315 21.60 -7.29 3.99
CA ASP A 315 21.79 -8.70 4.28
C ASP A 315 21.54 -9.54 3.01
N LYS A 316 22.63 -9.79 2.27
CA LYS A 316 22.61 -10.65 1.07
C LYS A 316 22.65 -12.15 1.43
N SER A 317 22.57 -12.52 2.71
CA SER A 317 22.64 -13.93 3.11
C SER A 317 21.37 -14.71 2.74
N GLN A 318 20.22 -14.01 2.64
CA GLN A 318 18.93 -14.62 2.35
C GLN A 318 18.31 -14.03 1.08
N LEU A 319 18.00 -14.90 0.11
CA LEU A 319 17.27 -14.53 -1.10
C LEU A 319 15.76 -14.48 -0.80
N ARG A 320 15.01 -13.67 -1.55
CA ARG A 320 13.53 -13.57 -1.41
C ARG A 320 12.86 -14.93 -1.55
N ILE A 321 13.31 -15.73 -2.52
CA ILE A 321 12.82 -17.09 -2.72
C ILE A 321 13.11 -18.00 -1.51
N GLU A 322 14.24 -17.84 -0.82
CA GLU A 322 14.55 -18.64 0.37
C GLU A 322 13.70 -18.23 1.58
N ALA A 323 13.49 -16.94 1.79
CA ALA A 323 12.57 -16.46 2.82
C ALA A 323 11.12 -16.92 2.56
N ALA A 324 10.68 -16.87 1.29
CA ALA A 324 9.36 -17.37 0.89
C ALA A 324 9.24 -18.90 1.14
N LYS A 325 10.28 -19.68 0.85
CA LYS A 325 10.34 -21.12 1.15
C LYS A 325 10.24 -21.39 2.65
N GLU A 326 10.96 -20.65 3.48
CA GLU A 326 10.91 -20.80 4.94
C GLU A 326 9.50 -20.51 5.49
N THR A 327 8.86 -19.42 5.04
CA THR A 327 7.48 -19.10 5.42
C THR A 327 6.50 -20.17 4.95
N LEU A 328 6.64 -20.66 3.71
CA LEU A 328 5.80 -21.74 3.20
C LEU A 328 5.95 -23.01 4.05
N ILE A 329 7.18 -23.38 4.45
CA ILE A 329 7.43 -24.52 5.32
C ILE A 329 6.74 -24.35 6.69
N LEU A 330 6.79 -23.14 7.27
CA LEU A 330 6.10 -22.82 8.51
C LEU A 330 4.59 -23.03 8.38
N LEU A 331 3.99 -22.51 7.31
CA LEU A 331 2.55 -22.61 7.05
C LEU A 331 2.12 -24.05 6.80
N LEU A 332 2.87 -24.80 6.00
CA LEU A 332 2.59 -26.22 5.75
C LEU A 332 2.60 -27.04 7.04
N LYS A 333 3.53 -26.76 7.97
CA LYS A 333 3.58 -27.43 9.29
C LYS A 333 2.45 -27.01 10.22
N SER A 334 1.82 -25.87 9.95
CA SER A 334 0.72 -25.31 10.74
C SER A 334 -0.66 -25.65 10.17
N LEU A 335 -0.72 -26.36 9.04
CA LEU A 335 -1.97 -26.75 8.42
C LEU A 335 -2.80 -27.65 9.35
N PRO A 336 -4.13 -27.43 9.40
CA PRO A 336 -4.99 -28.21 10.28
C PRO A 336 -5.15 -29.65 9.80
N ILE A 337 -5.33 -30.57 10.76
CA ILE A 337 -5.58 -31.98 10.46
C ILE A 337 -6.91 -32.13 9.72
N GLY A 338 -6.89 -32.86 8.61
CA GLY A 338 -8.09 -33.13 7.81
C GLY A 338 -8.30 -32.18 6.64
N CYS A 339 -7.48 -31.14 6.50
CA CYS A 339 -7.52 -30.24 5.36
C CYS A 339 -6.99 -30.87 4.06
N TYR A 340 -7.23 -30.17 2.95
CA TYR A 340 -6.59 -30.41 1.67
C TYR A 340 -5.65 -29.26 1.36
N PHE A 341 -4.60 -29.52 0.58
CA PHE A 341 -3.69 -28.46 0.16
C PHE A 341 -3.07 -28.72 -1.21
N ASN A 342 -2.57 -27.66 -1.83
CA ASN A 342 -1.74 -27.72 -3.02
C ASN A 342 -0.77 -26.52 -3.05
N ILE A 343 0.30 -26.64 -3.82
CA ILE A 343 1.30 -25.59 -3.99
C ILE A 343 1.51 -25.40 -5.49
N TYR A 344 1.54 -24.16 -5.94
CA TYR A 344 1.82 -23.78 -7.32
C TYR A 344 3.03 -22.86 -7.34
N GLY A 345 4.05 -23.19 -8.12
CA GLY A 345 5.10 -22.22 -8.49
C GLY A 345 4.67 -21.49 -9.76
N PHE A 346 4.84 -20.17 -9.83
CA PHE A 346 4.50 -19.40 -11.03
C PHE A 346 5.61 -18.42 -11.42
N GLY A 347 5.70 -18.17 -12.73
CA GLY A 347 6.50 -17.15 -13.37
C GLY A 347 5.91 -16.87 -14.76
N SER A 348 6.69 -16.93 -15.84
CA SER A 348 6.16 -16.98 -17.23
C SER A 348 5.37 -18.26 -17.52
N SER A 349 5.68 -19.34 -16.81
CA SER A 349 4.93 -20.60 -16.76
C SER A 349 4.56 -20.93 -15.31
N TYR A 350 3.70 -21.91 -15.09
CA TYR A 350 3.37 -22.37 -13.74
C TYR A 350 3.44 -23.89 -13.63
N GLU A 351 3.72 -24.36 -12.42
CA GLU A 351 3.79 -25.79 -12.09
C GLU A 351 3.03 -26.06 -10.79
N ALA A 352 2.15 -27.06 -10.80
CA ALA A 352 1.46 -27.54 -9.62
C ALA A 352 2.26 -28.67 -8.94
N PHE A 353 2.29 -28.68 -7.61
CA PHE A 353 2.89 -29.76 -6.85
C PHE A 353 2.04 -31.03 -6.94
N PHE A 354 0.73 -30.89 -6.96
CA PHE A 354 -0.18 -32.00 -7.17
C PHE A 354 -1.15 -31.66 -8.31
N PRO A 355 -1.57 -32.65 -9.13
CA PRO A 355 -2.57 -32.42 -10.17
C PRO A 355 -3.90 -31.88 -9.62
N ASN A 356 -4.25 -32.26 -8.39
CA ASN A 356 -5.38 -31.74 -7.63
C ASN A 356 -4.94 -31.60 -6.16
N SER A 357 -5.64 -30.78 -5.38
CA SER A 357 -5.40 -30.65 -3.95
C SER A 357 -5.49 -32.00 -3.24
N VAL A 358 -4.51 -32.30 -2.40
CA VAL A 358 -4.36 -33.58 -1.71
C VAL A 358 -4.62 -33.44 -0.23
N LYS A 359 -5.11 -34.50 0.41
CA LYS A 359 -5.33 -34.51 1.86
C LYS A 359 -4.00 -34.33 2.59
N TYR A 360 -3.98 -33.44 3.59
CA TYR A 360 -2.83 -33.25 4.46
C TYR A 360 -2.57 -34.51 5.31
N ASN A 361 -1.41 -35.14 5.09
CA ASN A 361 -0.91 -36.30 5.83
C ASN A 361 0.63 -36.33 5.74
N GLN A 362 1.25 -37.25 6.49
CA GLN A 362 2.72 -37.34 6.57
C GLN A 362 3.39 -37.51 5.19
N HIS A 363 2.86 -38.37 4.33
CA HIS A 363 3.44 -38.65 3.02
C HIS A 363 3.31 -37.45 2.06
N THR A 364 2.14 -36.82 1.99
CA THR A 364 1.93 -35.64 1.13
C THR A 364 2.72 -34.45 1.64
N MET A 365 2.90 -34.32 2.95
CA MET A 365 3.73 -33.29 3.58
C MET A 365 5.21 -33.49 3.27
N GLU A 366 5.75 -34.70 3.43
CA GLU A 366 7.15 -35.01 3.10
C GLU A 366 7.48 -34.73 1.62
N GLU A 367 6.58 -35.12 0.71
CA GLU A 367 6.75 -34.86 -0.72
C GLU A 367 6.68 -33.35 -1.03
N ALA A 368 5.75 -32.62 -0.40
CA ALA A 368 5.67 -31.17 -0.54
C ALA A 368 6.96 -30.50 -0.05
N LEU A 369 7.44 -30.83 1.15
CA LEU A 369 8.68 -30.28 1.70
C LEU A 369 9.89 -30.56 0.80
N ARG A 370 9.99 -31.79 0.26
CA ARG A 370 11.07 -32.15 -0.67
C ARG A 370 11.08 -31.23 -1.89
N ARG A 371 9.92 -30.95 -2.46
CA ARG A 371 9.79 -30.07 -3.63
C ARG A 371 9.95 -28.59 -3.30
N VAL A 372 9.44 -28.12 -2.16
CA VAL A 372 9.68 -26.73 -1.69
C VAL A 372 11.18 -26.47 -1.54
N ASN A 373 11.93 -27.41 -0.97
CA ASN A 373 13.39 -27.27 -0.83
C ASN A 373 14.13 -27.15 -2.17
N LEU A 374 13.58 -27.73 -3.24
CA LEU A 374 14.12 -27.69 -4.59
C LEU A 374 13.65 -26.47 -5.41
N MET A 375 12.68 -25.70 -4.89
CA MET A 375 12.13 -24.53 -5.57
C MET A 375 13.21 -23.46 -5.76
N GLN A 376 13.23 -22.89 -6.96
CA GLN A 376 14.12 -21.80 -7.38
C GLN A 376 13.32 -20.74 -8.12
N ALA A 377 13.89 -19.54 -8.21
CA ALA A 377 13.30 -18.41 -8.91
C ALA A 377 13.68 -18.44 -10.41
N ASP A 378 13.34 -19.53 -11.11
CA ASP A 378 13.79 -19.85 -12.47
C ASP A 378 12.66 -19.84 -13.53
N LEU A 379 11.46 -19.40 -13.16
CA LEU A 379 10.28 -19.43 -14.04
C LEU A 379 10.11 -18.19 -14.93
N GLY A 380 11.02 -17.21 -14.87
CA GLY A 380 11.03 -16.06 -15.79
C GLY A 380 10.24 -14.85 -15.29
N GLY A 381 9.26 -14.38 -16.06
CA GLY A 381 8.39 -13.23 -15.72
C GLY A 381 7.34 -13.55 -14.64
N THR A 382 6.29 -12.73 -14.50
CA THR A 382 5.37 -12.80 -13.35
C THR A 382 3.89 -12.93 -13.78
N GLU A 383 3.55 -14.02 -14.47
CA GLU A 383 2.22 -14.25 -15.09
C GLU A 383 1.25 -14.98 -14.15
N ILE A 384 0.77 -14.29 -13.11
CA ILE A 384 -0.10 -14.87 -12.06
C ILE A 384 -1.52 -15.22 -12.53
N LEU A 385 -2.03 -14.60 -13.60
CA LEU A 385 -3.42 -14.76 -14.04
C LEU A 385 -3.76 -16.21 -14.48
N ARG A 386 -2.80 -16.91 -15.12
CA ARG A 386 -3.00 -18.27 -15.62
C ARG A 386 -3.19 -19.31 -14.50
N PRO A 387 -2.31 -19.37 -13.48
CA PRO A 387 -2.54 -20.27 -12.36
C PRO A 387 -3.82 -19.93 -11.60
N LEU A 388 -4.17 -18.64 -11.41
CA LEU A 388 -5.44 -18.26 -10.78
C LEU A 388 -6.67 -18.82 -11.50
N LYS A 389 -6.75 -18.67 -12.83
CA LYS A 389 -7.83 -19.25 -13.64
C LYS A 389 -7.91 -20.77 -13.52
N THR A 390 -6.76 -21.43 -13.40
CA THR A 390 -6.70 -22.90 -13.24
C THR A 390 -7.22 -23.32 -11.87
N ILE A 391 -6.78 -22.64 -10.80
CA ILE A 391 -7.20 -22.89 -9.42
C ILE A 391 -8.71 -22.66 -9.28
N TYR A 392 -9.22 -21.52 -9.76
CA TYR A 392 -10.66 -21.24 -9.74
C TYR A 392 -11.46 -22.14 -10.70
N GLY A 393 -10.87 -22.64 -11.78
CA GLY A 393 -11.49 -23.60 -12.68
C GLY A 393 -11.62 -25.02 -12.11
N ALA A 394 -10.86 -25.35 -11.06
CA ALA A 394 -10.89 -26.67 -10.44
C ALA A 394 -12.23 -26.95 -9.72
N SER A 395 -12.52 -28.23 -9.51
CA SER A 395 -13.71 -28.66 -8.76
C SER A 395 -13.52 -28.39 -7.27
N SER A 396 -14.50 -27.73 -6.64
CA SER A 396 -14.46 -27.47 -5.20
C SER A 396 -14.60 -28.76 -4.39
N ILE A 397 -13.84 -28.87 -3.30
CA ILE A 397 -13.94 -30.00 -2.38
C ILE A 397 -15.11 -29.76 -1.41
N PRO A 398 -16.15 -30.63 -1.38
CA PRO A 398 -17.30 -30.42 -0.52
C PRO A 398 -16.92 -30.27 0.96
N GLY A 399 -17.45 -29.23 1.61
CA GLY A 399 -17.19 -28.95 3.02
C GLY A 399 -15.79 -28.38 3.31
N HIS A 400 -14.99 -28.07 2.29
CA HIS A 400 -13.64 -27.52 2.43
C HIS A 400 -13.53 -26.21 1.62
N PRO A 401 -13.80 -25.04 2.23
CA PRO A 401 -13.66 -23.77 1.54
C PRO A 401 -12.22 -23.54 1.11
N LEU A 402 -12.03 -23.01 -0.10
CA LEU A 402 -10.72 -22.67 -0.66
C LEU A 402 -10.17 -21.41 0.02
N GLN A 403 -8.93 -21.49 0.46
CA GLN A 403 -8.11 -20.39 0.95
C GLN A 403 -6.85 -20.33 0.09
N LEU A 404 -6.64 -19.20 -0.58
CA LEU A 404 -5.54 -19.00 -1.51
C LEU A 404 -4.54 -18.01 -0.91
N PHE A 405 -3.29 -18.42 -0.78
CA PHE A 405 -2.19 -17.61 -0.25
C PHE A 405 -1.22 -17.31 -1.39
N VAL A 406 -0.92 -16.03 -1.63
CA VAL A 406 0.01 -15.61 -2.68
C VAL A 406 1.29 -15.08 -2.06
N PHE A 407 2.43 -15.57 -2.53
CA PHE A 407 3.77 -15.12 -2.12
C PHE A 407 4.41 -14.50 -3.35
N THR A 408 4.66 -13.20 -3.32
CA THR A 408 5.28 -12.45 -4.42
C THR A 408 6.05 -11.27 -3.85
N ASP A 409 7.01 -10.75 -4.60
CA ASP A 409 7.69 -9.49 -4.28
C ASP A 409 7.03 -8.25 -4.89
N GLY A 410 5.84 -8.42 -5.47
CA GLY A 410 4.96 -7.33 -5.90
C GLY A 410 5.08 -6.94 -7.38
N GLU A 411 5.95 -7.59 -8.15
CA GLU A 411 6.15 -7.31 -9.57
C GLU A 411 5.11 -8.00 -10.47
N VAL A 412 3.81 -7.77 -10.25
CA VAL A 412 2.73 -8.38 -11.06
C VAL A 412 2.37 -7.52 -12.27
N ILE A 413 2.34 -8.14 -13.45
CA ILE A 413 1.90 -7.50 -14.70
C ILE A 413 0.36 -7.64 -14.83
N ASP A 414 -0.32 -6.57 -15.24
CA ASP A 414 -1.78 -6.52 -15.45
C ASP A 414 -2.60 -6.85 -14.17
N SER A 415 -2.34 -6.07 -13.12
CA SER A 415 -3.08 -6.11 -11.84
C SER A 415 -4.60 -6.01 -12.04
N PHE A 416 -5.08 -5.25 -13.03
CA PHE A 416 -6.51 -5.10 -13.31
C PHE A 416 -7.19 -6.43 -13.67
N SER A 417 -6.61 -7.20 -14.60
CA SER A 417 -7.16 -8.51 -14.97
C SER A 417 -7.11 -9.50 -13.82
N VAL A 418 -6.05 -9.45 -13.00
CA VAL A 418 -5.89 -10.29 -11.81
C VAL A 418 -6.97 -9.98 -10.77
N ILE A 419 -7.14 -8.71 -10.40
CA ILE A 419 -8.17 -8.26 -9.45
C ILE A 419 -9.56 -8.63 -9.96
N LYS A 420 -9.81 -8.46 -11.27
CA LYS A 420 -11.09 -8.85 -11.88
C LYS A 420 -11.36 -10.36 -11.77
N GLU A 421 -10.35 -11.19 -11.99
CA GLU A 421 -10.48 -12.65 -11.87
C GLU A 421 -10.77 -13.07 -10.43
N VAL A 422 -10.03 -12.53 -9.45
CA VAL A 422 -10.27 -12.77 -8.02
C VAL A 422 -11.68 -12.34 -7.63
N ARG A 423 -12.09 -11.11 -7.98
CA ARG A 423 -13.42 -10.58 -7.68
C ARG A 423 -14.55 -11.40 -8.29
N SER A 424 -14.36 -11.92 -9.51
CA SER A 424 -15.34 -12.77 -10.19
C SER A 424 -15.54 -14.13 -9.50
N ASN A 425 -14.57 -14.55 -8.68
CA ASN A 425 -14.58 -15.83 -7.96
C ASN A 425 -14.69 -15.66 -6.42
N SER A 426 -15.15 -14.50 -5.95
CA SER A 426 -15.25 -14.15 -4.50
C SER A 426 -16.12 -15.11 -3.69
N LEU A 427 -17.07 -15.81 -4.32
CA LEU A 427 -17.90 -16.82 -3.67
C LEU A 427 -17.19 -18.17 -3.47
N ARG A 428 -16.03 -18.37 -4.11
CA ARG A 428 -15.30 -19.64 -4.08
C ARG A 428 -14.14 -19.65 -3.11
N HIS A 429 -13.70 -18.50 -2.60
CA HIS A 429 -12.57 -18.41 -1.69
C HIS A 429 -12.82 -17.40 -0.56
N ARG A 430 -12.07 -17.51 0.52
CA ARG A 430 -11.94 -16.45 1.53
C ARG A 430 -10.70 -15.61 1.18
N TYR A 431 -10.86 -14.30 1.10
CA TYR A 431 -9.76 -13.35 0.89
C TYR A 431 -9.47 -12.65 2.23
N GLU A 432 -8.23 -12.75 2.70
CA GLU A 432 -7.70 -11.96 3.81
C GLU A 432 -6.38 -11.36 3.32
N GLU A 433 -6.33 -10.04 3.17
CA GLU A 433 -5.15 -9.30 2.72
C GLU A 433 -4.22 -9.08 3.91
N ASN A 434 -3.43 -10.10 4.24
CA ASN A 434 -2.31 -9.95 5.15
C ASN A 434 -1.06 -9.75 4.30
N VAL A 435 -0.69 -8.49 4.04
CA VAL A 435 0.64 -8.16 3.54
C VAL A 435 1.61 -8.56 4.64
N ILE A 436 2.24 -9.72 4.49
CA ILE A 436 3.40 -10.10 5.29
C ILE A 436 4.57 -9.25 4.76
N SER A 437 4.59 -7.97 5.13
CA SER A 437 5.83 -7.20 5.05
C SER A 437 6.79 -7.84 6.04
N GLY A 438 7.88 -8.40 5.52
CA GLY A 438 8.97 -8.91 6.35
C GLY A 438 9.41 -7.82 7.34
N CYS A 439 9.55 -8.21 8.60
CA CYS A 439 10.00 -7.38 9.70
C CYS A 439 11.29 -6.59 9.41
#